data_AF-Q30RZ5-F1
#
_entry.id   AF-Q30RZ5-F1
#
_cell.length_a   1.000
_cell.length_b   1.000
_cell.length_c   1.000
_cell.angle_alpha   90.00
_cell.angle_beta   90.00
_cell.angle_gamma   90.00
#
_symmetry.space_group_name_H-M   'P 1'
#
loop_
_entity.id
_entity.type
_entity.pdbx_description
1 polymer ?
#
loop_
_entity_poly.entity_id
_entity_poly.type
_entity_poly.pdbx_seq_one_letter_code
_entity_poly.pdbx_strand_id
1 'polypeptide(L)'
;MYDGQKLDLLLAKFEDIQDTLQMFMPNLQLKRNVLTFLDITEPTLNHYIKNGVLEEGLHYEKVGKNKLRFIPEAIIAFKKSGIKRQVEIKKPLKVEIEEKPVILSNPNAKKMFEKMKRAG
;
A
#
# COMPACT_ATOMS: atom_id res chain seq x y z
N MET A 1 -50.25 -6.65 6.73
CA MET A 1 -50.12 -5.74 5.57
C MET A 1 -49.50 -4.39 5.92
N TYR A 2 -49.53 -3.94 7.19
CA TYR A 2 -48.91 -2.67 7.63
C TYR A 2 -47.38 -2.67 7.71
N ASP A 3 -46.76 -3.85 7.83
CA ASP A 3 -45.30 -3.95 8.01
C ASP A 3 -44.52 -3.76 6.70
N GLY A 4 -45.10 -4.16 5.56
CA GLY A 4 -44.48 -3.98 4.24
C GLY A 4 -44.35 -2.50 3.84
N GLN A 5 -45.42 -1.72 4.03
CA GLN A 5 -45.41 -0.28 3.69
C GLN A 5 -44.40 0.52 4.53
N LYS A 6 -44.23 0.16 5.80
CA LYS A 6 -43.21 0.77 6.67
C LYS A 6 -41.80 0.39 6.26
N LEU A 7 -41.61 -0.86 5.79
CA LEU A 7 -40.32 -1.33 5.28
C LEU A 7 -39.94 -0.63 3.98
N ASP A 8 -40.88 -0.45 3.06
CA ASP A 8 -40.65 0.27 1.80
C ASP A 8 -40.29 1.74 2.06
N LEU A 9 -41.00 2.40 3.00
CA LEU A 9 -40.70 3.77 3.39
C LEU A 9 -39.32 3.90 4.05
N LEU A 10 -38.91 2.88 4.82
CA LEU A 10 -37.58 2.86 5.45
C LEU A 10 -36.49 2.67 4.40
N LEU A 11 -36.70 1.80 3.42
CA LEU A 11 -35.76 1.57 2.33
C LEU A 11 -35.55 2.85 1.51
N ALA A 12 -36.63 3.52 1.12
CA ALA A 12 -36.57 4.78 0.38
C ALA A 12 -35.77 5.86 1.15
N LYS A 13 -36.01 5.99 2.46
CA LYS A 13 -35.22 6.92 3.29
C LYS A 13 -33.75 6.54 3.38
N PHE A 14 -33.42 5.25 3.34
CA PHE A 14 -32.05 4.78 3.38
C PHE A 14 -31.31 5.09 2.07
N GLU A 15 -31.99 4.91 0.93
CA GLU A 15 -31.49 5.29 -0.40
C GLU A 15 -31.24 6.79 -0.50
N ASP A 16 -32.19 7.63 -0.06
CA ASP A 16 -32.02 9.09 0.00
C ASP A 16 -30.79 9.50 0.82
N ILE A 17 -30.56 8.82 1.96
CA ILE A 17 -29.38 9.06 2.80
C ILE A 17 -28.11 8.62 2.09
N GLN A 18 -28.12 7.49 1.38
CA GLN A 18 -26.95 7.05 0.61
C GLN A 18 -26.59 8.05 -0.50
N ASP A 19 -27.59 8.50 -1.26
CA ASP A 19 -27.41 9.46 -2.36
C ASP A 19 -26.85 10.79 -1.84
N THR A 20 -27.42 11.30 -0.74
CA THR A 20 -26.94 12.53 -0.11
C THR A 20 -25.52 12.38 0.40
N LEU A 21 -25.17 11.27 1.04
CA LEU A 21 -23.79 11.01 1.49
C LEU A 21 -22.82 10.87 0.32
N GLN A 22 -23.25 10.28 -0.79
CA GLN A 22 -22.41 10.13 -1.98
C GLN A 22 -22.01 11.48 -2.59
N MET A 23 -22.87 12.50 -2.50
CA MET A 23 -22.54 13.87 -2.92
C MET A 23 -21.41 14.52 -2.10
N PHE A 24 -21.28 14.17 -0.82
CA PHE A 24 -20.23 14.70 0.05
C PHE A 24 -18.95 13.87 0.04
N MET A 25 -18.98 12.66 -0.53
CA MET A 25 -17.79 11.82 -0.58
C MET A 25 -16.76 12.41 -1.53
N PRO A 26 -15.52 12.65 -1.07
CA PRO A 26 -14.47 13.12 -1.95
C PRO A 26 -14.21 12.08 -3.04
N ASN A 27 -13.95 12.52 -4.27
CA ASN A 27 -13.59 11.60 -5.34
C ASN A 27 -12.23 10.95 -5.03
N LEU A 28 -12.25 9.74 -4.47
CA LEU A 28 -11.06 8.98 -4.08
C LEU A 28 -10.32 8.36 -5.27
N GLN A 29 -10.71 8.65 -6.51
CA GLN A 29 -9.92 8.24 -7.69
C GLN A 29 -8.67 9.10 -7.88
N LEU A 30 -8.66 10.31 -7.30
CA LEU A 30 -7.59 11.28 -7.45
C LEU A 30 -6.58 11.17 -6.31
N LYS A 31 -5.29 11.15 -6.65
CA LYS A 31 -4.17 11.07 -5.69
C LYS A 31 -4.29 12.07 -4.54
N ARG A 32 -4.55 13.35 -4.83
CA ARG A 32 -4.73 14.41 -3.80
C ARG A 32 -5.79 14.04 -2.75
N ASN A 33 -6.93 13.52 -3.19
CA ASN A 33 -8.04 13.21 -2.32
C ASN A 33 -7.75 11.94 -1.50
N VAL A 34 -7.03 10.97 -2.09
CA VAL A 34 -6.54 9.78 -1.37
C VAL A 34 -5.57 10.17 -0.25
N LEU A 35 -4.64 11.10 -0.50
CA LEU A 35 -3.70 11.59 0.51
C LEU A 35 -4.44 12.22 1.70
N THR A 36 -5.38 13.13 1.44
CA THR A 36 -6.21 13.75 2.48
C THR A 36 -7.07 12.70 3.20
N PHE A 37 -7.67 11.78 2.47
CA PHE A 37 -8.55 10.78 3.05
C PHE A 37 -7.80 9.80 3.95
N LEU A 38 -6.61 9.34 3.55
CA LEU A 38 -5.81 8.42 4.35
C LEU A 38 -5.00 9.14 5.44
N ASP A 39 -4.99 10.47 5.44
CA ASP A 39 -4.18 11.31 6.33
C ASP A 39 -2.69 10.97 6.23
N ILE A 40 -2.18 10.91 4.98
CA ILE A 40 -0.78 10.56 4.69
C ILE A 40 -0.15 11.53 3.70
N THR A 41 1.17 11.55 3.70
CA THR A 41 1.96 12.35 2.76
C THR A 41 2.21 11.60 1.44
N GLU A 42 2.52 12.35 0.38
CA GLU A 42 2.87 11.79 -0.92
C GLU A 42 4.06 10.81 -0.88
N PRO A 43 5.17 11.10 -0.15
CA PRO A 43 6.23 10.11 0.07
C PRO A 43 5.73 8.82 0.69
N THR A 44 4.83 8.88 1.68
CA THR A 44 4.25 7.70 2.33
C THR A 44 3.41 6.89 1.34
N LEU A 45 2.60 7.55 0.52
CA LEU A 45 1.81 6.88 -0.51
C LEU A 45 2.72 6.17 -1.54
N ASN A 46 3.75 6.86 -2.01
CA ASN A 46 4.72 6.28 -2.94
C ASN A 46 5.46 5.08 -2.30
N HIS A 47 5.77 5.15 -1.00
CA HIS A 47 6.35 4.04 -0.24
C HIS A 47 5.38 2.84 -0.17
N TYR A 48 4.09 3.08 0.06
CA TYR A 48 3.09 2.01 0.06
C TYR A 48 2.96 1.33 -1.29
N ILE A 49 3.00 2.10 -2.38
CA ILE A 49 3.01 1.55 -3.73
C ILE A 49 4.30 0.75 -3.99
N LYS A 50 5.46 1.32 -3.64
CA LYS A 50 6.77 0.68 -3.87
C LYS A 50 6.94 -0.63 -3.10
N ASN A 51 6.41 -0.70 -1.88
CA ASN A 51 6.48 -1.89 -1.04
C ASN A 51 5.32 -2.87 -1.28
N GLY A 52 4.46 -2.61 -2.26
CA GLY A 52 3.30 -3.46 -2.55
C GLY A 52 2.20 -3.43 -1.48
N VAL A 53 2.23 -2.51 -0.51
CA VAL A 53 1.12 -2.29 0.43
C VAL A 53 -0.14 -1.90 -0.33
N LEU A 54 0.00 -1.03 -1.32
CA LEU A 54 -1.02 -0.77 -2.33
C LEU A 54 -0.60 -1.44 -3.63
N GLU A 55 -1.50 -2.23 -4.21
CA GLU A 55 -1.23 -3.05 -5.40
C GLU A 55 -2.00 -2.54 -6.61
N GLU A 56 -1.34 -2.62 -7.77
CA GLU A 56 -1.96 -2.34 -9.08
C GLU A 56 -3.01 -3.41 -9.41
N GLY A 57 -4.17 -2.99 -9.93
CA GLY A 57 -5.32 -3.85 -10.21
C GLY A 57 -6.23 -4.13 -9.01
N LEU A 58 -5.79 -3.81 -7.79
CA LEU A 58 -6.60 -3.93 -6.56
C LEU A 58 -6.90 -2.57 -5.92
N HIS A 59 -5.88 -1.74 -5.73
CA HIS A 59 -6.01 -0.46 -5.04
C HIS A 59 -5.95 0.71 -6.01
N TYR A 60 -5.27 0.54 -7.14
CA TYR A 60 -5.17 1.55 -8.18
C TYR A 60 -4.94 0.90 -9.55
N GLU A 61 -5.17 1.67 -10.61
CA GLU A 61 -4.91 1.31 -12.00
C GLU A 61 -4.03 2.37 -12.65
N LYS A 62 -3.14 1.94 -13.56
CA LYS A 62 -2.39 2.85 -14.43
C LYS A 62 -3.23 3.19 -15.65
N VAL A 63 -3.67 4.44 -15.75
CA VAL A 63 -4.46 4.94 -16.88
C VAL A 63 -3.58 5.57 -17.97
N GLY A 64 -2.31 5.83 -17.66
CA GLY A 64 -1.32 6.34 -18.62
C GLY A 64 0.08 6.38 -18.02
N LYS A 65 1.06 6.92 -18.77
CA LYS A 65 2.49 6.88 -18.41
C LYS A 65 2.79 7.23 -16.94
N ASN A 66 2.15 8.28 -16.40
CA ASN A 66 2.32 8.72 -15.01
C ASN A 66 1.00 8.96 -14.25
N LYS A 67 -0.13 8.50 -14.80
CA LYS A 67 -1.45 8.78 -14.21
C LYS A 67 -2.02 7.54 -13.54
N LEU A 68 -2.15 7.62 -12.22
CA LEU A 68 -2.81 6.60 -11.40
C LEU A 68 -4.26 7.00 -11.15
N ARG A 69 -5.16 6.03 -11.29
CA ARG A 69 -6.55 6.13 -10.86
C ARG A 69 -6.73 5.17 -9.69
N PHE A 70 -7.12 5.69 -8.54
CA PHE A 70 -7.34 4.87 -7.36
C PHE A 70 -8.76 4.29 -7.36
N ILE A 71 -8.93 3.13 -6.76
CA ILE A 71 -10.23 2.46 -6.63
C ILE A 71 -10.81 2.86 -5.26
N PRO A 72 -11.89 3.68 -5.22
CA PRO A 72 -12.40 4.27 -3.97
C PRO A 72 -12.72 3.23 -2.89
N GLU A 73 -13.40 2.16 -3.27
CA GLU A 73 -13.84 1.09 -2.36
C GLU A 73 -12.65 0.40 -1.69
N ALA A 74 -11.60 0.09 -2.47
CA ALA A 74 -10.38 -0.53 -1.95
C ALA A 74 -9.64 0.40 -0.99
N ILE A 75 -9.59 1.71 -1.28
CA ILE A 75 -8.98 2.70 -0.38
C ILE A 75 -9.76 2.85 0.93
N ILE A 76 -11.10 2.83 0.86
CA ILE A 76 -11.96 2.85 2.04
C ILE A 76 -11.73 1.58 2.88
N ALA A 77 -11.71 0.41 2.26
CA ALA A 77 -11.44 -0.86 2.92
C ALA A 77 -10.04 -0.86 3.58
N PHE A 78 -9.02 -0.34 2.89
CA PHE A 78 -7.68 -0.19 3.41
C PHE A 78 -7.61 0.70 4.66
N LYS A 79 -8.34 1.83 4.67
CA LYS A 79 -8.42 2.70 5.85
C LYS A 79 -9.12 1.98 7.02
N LYS A 80 -10.22 1.26 6.74
CA LYS A 80 -10.99 0.50 7.74
C LYS A 80 -10.19 -0.65 8.35
N SER A 81 -9.39 -1.36 7.56
CA SER A 81 -8.58 -2.49 8.06
C SER A 81 -7.38 -2.06 8.91
N GLY A 82 -7.05 -0.77 8.91
CA GLY A 82 -5.99 -0.17 9.71
C GLY A 82 -4.66 -0.16 8.98
N ILE A 83 -4.25 1.03 8.54
CA ILE A 83 -3.05 1.27 7.72
C ILE A 83 -1.78 0.66 8.36
N LYS A 84 -1.61 0.81 9.68
CA LYS A 84 -0.44 0.29 10.41
C LYS A 84 -0.28 -1.23 10.29
N ARG A 85 -1.40 -1.97 10.40
CA ARG A 85 -1.40 -3.45 10.32
C ARG A 85 -0.97 -3.92 8.93
N GLN A 86 -1.52 -3.33 7.88
CA GLN A 86 -1.21 -3.68 6.48
C GLN A 86 0.28 -3.44 6.15
N VAL A 87 0.87 -2.36 6.67
CA VAL A 87 2.29 -2.02 6.46
C VAL A 87 3.21 -3.00 7.17
N GLU A 88 2.84 -3.49 8.35
CA GLU A 88 3.62 -4.49 9.10
C GLU A 88 3.58 -5.87 8.41
N ILE A 89 2.43 -6.27 7.89
CA ILE A 89 2.25 -7.56 7.20
C ILE A 89 3.08 -7.64 5.91
N LYS A 90 3.21 -6.52 5.18
CA LYS A 90 3.95 -6.48 3.90
C LYS A 90 5.39 -5.99 4.01
N LYS A 91 5.89 -5.70 5.22
CA LYS A 91 7.34 -5.52 5.39
C LYS A 91 8.00 -6.82 4.95
N PRO A 92 8.94 -6.82 3.99
CA PRO A 92 9.77 -8.00 3.77
C PRO A 92 10.46 -8.31 5.10
N LEU A 93 10.37 -9.55 5.57
CA LEU A 93 11.28 -10.02 6.61
C LEU A 93 12.68 -9.61 6.15
N LYS A 94 13.37 -8.80 6.96
CA LYS A 94 14.80 -8.61 6.78
C LYS A 94 15.38 -10.02 6.92
N VAL A 95 15.76 -10.63 5.81
CA VAL A 95 16.69 -11.75 5.85
C VAL A 95 17.94 -11.14 6.47
N GLU A 96 18.19 -11.46 7.74
CA GLU A 96 19.47 -11.20 8.38
C GLU A 96 20.51 -11.85 7.47
N ILE A 97 21.25 -11.02 6.73
CA ILE A 97 22.46 -11.47 6.07
C ILE A 97 23.41 -11.70 7.24
N GLU A 98 23.39 -12.91 7.82
CA GLU A 98 24.49 -13.39 8.63
C GLU A 98 25.73 -13.26 7.76
N GLU A 99 26.62 -12.34 8.13
CA GLU A 99 27.97 -12.26 7.59
C GLU A 99 28.71 -13.57 7.94
N LYS A 100 28.49 -14.63 7.15
CA LYS A 100 29.38 -15.78 7.17
C LYS A 100 30.67 -15.34 6.48
N PRO A 101 31.83 -15.36 7.16
CA PRO A 101 33.09 -15.02 6.51
C PRO A 101 33.31 -15.99 5.35
N VAL A 102 33.36 -15.45 4.13
CA VAL A 102 33.72 -16.20 2.94
C VAL A 102 35.18 -16.61 3.09
N ILE A 103 35.40 -17.82 3.61
CA ILE A 103 36.71 -18.46 3.60
C ILE A 103 37.10 -18.57 2.12
N LEU A 104 38.16 -17.86 1.74
CA LEU A 104 38.78 -17.91 0.41
C LEU A 104 39.21 -19.35 0.12
N SER A 105 38.30 -20.14 -0.45
CA SER A 105 38.55 -21.52 -0.89
C SER A 105 39.43 -21.59 -2.13
N ASN A 106 39.74 -20.45 -2.75
CA ASN A 106 40.69 -20.35 -3.85
C ASN A 106 42.12 -20.10 -3.32
N PRO A 107 43.05 -21.06 -3.47
CA PRO A 107 44.43 -20.90 -2.98
C PRO A 107 45.18 -19.73 -3.63
N ASN A 108 44.75 -19.28 -4.81
CA ASN A 108 45.35 -18.15 -5.51
C ASN A 108 44.97 -16.80 -4.87
N ALA A 109 43.72 -16.68 -4.40
CA ALA A 109 43.22 -15.46 -3.77
C ALA A 109 43.82 -15.25 -2.36
N LYS A 110 44.13 -16.34 -1.64
CA LYS A 110 44.86 -16.30 -0.36
C LYS A 110 46.29 -15.76 -0.52
N LYS A 111 47.00 -16.16 -1.59
CA LYS A 111 48.36 -15.66 -1.88
C LYS A 111 48.37 -14.17 -2.22
N MET A 112 47.38 -13.68 -2.96
CA MET A 112 47.29 -12.25 -3.33
C MET A 112 47.05 -11.36 -2.10
N PHE A 113 46.21 -11.81 -1.17
CA PHE A 113 45.92 -11.08 0.07
C PHE A 113 47.13 -10.99 1.02
N GLU A 114 47.87 -12.10 1.18
CA GLU A 114 49.13 -12.13 1.93
C GLU A 114 50.20 -11.21 1.32
N LYS A 115 50.23 -11.08 -0.01
CA LYS A 115 51.17 -10.19 -0.71
C LYS A 115 50.84 -8.71 -0.47
N MET A 116 49.55 -8.35 -0.39
CA MET A 116 49.12 -6.98 -0.06
C MET A 116 49.45 -6.59 1.38
N LYS A 117 49.37 -7.51 2.35
CA LYS A 117 49.70 -7.23 3.76
C LYS A 117 51.18 -6.92 4.03
N ARG A 118 52.09 -7.32 3.15
CA ARG A 118 53.55 -7.12 3.31
C ARG A 118 54.08 -5.86 2.65
N ALA A 119 53.22 -5.12 1.95
CA ALA A 119 53.60 -3.92 1.20
C ALA A 119 53.14 -2.61 1.89
N GLY A 120 52.68 -2.69 3.14
CA GLY A 120 52.37 -1.56 4.01
C GLY A 120 53.33 -1.48 5.19
#